data_AF-A0A5K0YGH8-F1
#
_entry.id   AF-A0A5K0YGH8-F1
#
_cell.length_a   1.000
_cell.length_b   1.000
_cell.length_c   1.000
_cell.angle_alpha   90.00
_cell.angle_beta   90.00
_cell.angle_gamma   90.00
#
_symmetry.space_group_name_H-M   'P 1'
#
loop_
_entity.id
_entity.type
_entity.pdbx_description
1 polymer ?
#
loop_
_entity_poly.entity_id
_entity_poly.type
_entity_poly.pdbx_seq_one_letter_code
_entity_poly.pdbx_strand_id
1 'polypeptide(L)'
;MSLACGLPLLECIYCIACVRWAWNRCLHTASHDSENWGIATPEEFEPVPRICRLILAVYEEDIQKPQWAPIGGYRIDPAFFIVRKKYEDTQGRVPPYVIYLDHGNHDIVLAVSGLNLAKVSDYAVLWDNRLGQRKFDGGYVHNGLLKAAGWVLDAECETLRELLEKNPGYTLTFAGHSLGSGVASLLSVVVVQNRDRLGNLERKRIRSFAVAPVRCMSLNLAVRYADVINSIVLQAWFMFFLPVCSQVYPDLLKL
;
A
#
# COMPACT_ATOMS: atom_id res chain seq x y z
N MET A 1 -42.59 -32.66 21.89
CA MET A 1 -42.52 -31.23 22.26
C MET A 1 -41.09 -30.90 22.71
N SER A 2 -40.11 -30.69 21.81
CA SER A 2 -38.78 -30.16 22.25
C SER A 2 -37.79 -29.75 21.12
N LEU A 3 -38.27 -29.22 19.99
CA LEU A 3 -37.38 -28.67 18.95
C LEU A 3 -37.63 -27.17 18.71
N ALA A 4 -38.86 -26.70 18.94
CA ALA A 4 -39.24 -25.30 18.75
C ALA A 4 -38.68 -24.33 19.83
N CYS A 5 -38.32 -24.82 21.03
CA CYS A 5 -37.76 -23.96 22.09
C CYS A 5 -36.24 -23.76 22.00
N GLY A 6 -35.52 -24.55 21.20
CA GLY A 6 -34.06 -24.47 21.07
C GLY A 6 -33.58 -23.47 20.01
N LEU A 7 -34.36 -23.30 18.94
CA LEU A 7 -34.10 -22.35 17.85
C LEU A 7 -33.93 -20.89 18.32
N PRO A 8 -34.83 -20.31 19.15
CA PRO A 8 -34.69 -18.91 19.59
C PRO A 8 -33.51 -18.69 20.54
N LEU A 9 -33.08 -19.71 21.31
CA LEU A 9 -31.89 -19.62 22.16
C LEU A 9 -30.61 -19.62 21.31
N LEU A 10 -30.56 -20.42 20.26
CA LEU A 10 -29.43 -20.50 19.33
C LEU A 10 -29.27 -19.19 18.53
N GLU A 11 -30.38 -18.61 18.09
CA GLU A 11 -30.42 -17.29 17.44
C GLU A 11 -29.95 -16.19 18.40
N CYS A 12 -30.40 -16.19 19.66
CA CYS A 12 -29.94 -15.24 20.67
C CYS A 12 -28.43 -15.35 20.96
N ILE A 13 -27.90 -16.57 21.09
CA ILE A 13 -26.45 -16.80 21.27
C ILE A 13 -25.67 -16.29 20.06
N TYR A 14 -26.16 -16.56 18.85
CA TYR A 14 -25.55 -16.07 17.62
C TYR A 14 -25.56 -14.54 17.56
N CYS A 15 -26.70 -13.90 17.85
CA CYS A 15 -26.82 -12.44 17.92
C CYS A 15 -25.89 -11.83 18.96
N ILE A 16 -25.81 -12.40 20.17
CA ILE A 16 -24.88 -11.93 21.22
C ILE A 16 -23.43 -12.10 20.77
N ALA A 17 -23.08 -13.21 20.11
CA ALA A 17 -21.75 -13.43 19.57
C ALA A 17 -21.41 -12.42 18.46
N CYS A 18 -22.35 -12.13 17.55
CA CYS A 18 -22.21 -11.10 16.53
C CYS A 18 -22.07 -9.70 17.12
N VAL A 19 -22.89 -9.36 18.13
CA VAL A 19 -22.83 -8.08 18.85
C VAL A 19 -21.51 -7.95 19.61
N ARG A 20 -21.05 -9.00 20.30
CA ARG A 20 -19.75 -9.00 21.00
C ARG A 20 -18.59 -8.90 20.01
N TRP A 21 -18.67 -9.60 18.88
CA TRP A 21 -17.68 -9.50 17.82
C TRP A 21 -17.63 -8.09 17.24
N ALA A 22 -18.80 -7.49 16.94
CA ALA A 22 -18.90 -6.12 16.45
C ALA A 22 -18.40 -5.11 17.51
N TRP A 23 -18.80 -5.25 18.77
CA TRP A 23 -18.36 -4.43 19.89
C TRP A 23 -16.85 -4.47 20.07
N ASN A 24 -16.27 -5.67 20.10
CA ASN A 24 -14.82 -5.83 20.17
C ASN A 24 -14.14 -5.23 18.94
N ARG A 25 -14.72 -5.32 17.74
CA ARG A 25 -14.12 -4.75 16.53
C ARG A 25 -14.21 -3.22 16.47
N CYS A 26 -15.29 -2.65 16.99
CA CYS A 26 -15.54 -1.21 17.01
C CYS A 26 -14.81 -0.49 18.17
N LEU A 27 -14.57 -1.17 19.29
CA LEU A 27 -13.83 -0.62 20.42
C LEU A 27 -12.33 -0.89 20.39
N HIS A 28 -11.86 -1.80 19.54
CA HIS A 28 -10.44 -2.07 19.43
C HIS A 28 -9.76 -0.94 18.65
N THR A 29 -9.19 0.00 19.40
CA THR A 29 -8.33 1.05 18.86
C THR A 29 -6.96 0.45 18.55
N ALA A 30 -6.45 0.68 17.34
CA ALA A 30 -5.09 0.31 16.93
C ALA A 30 -3.99 1.00 17.76
N SER A 31 -4.36 1.96 18.63
CA SER A 31 -3.46 2.57 19.60
C SER A 31 -2.88 1.54 20.58
N HIS A 32 -3.63 0.50 20.94
CA HIS A 32 -3.14 -0.58 21.80
C HIS A 32 -2.09 -1.45 21.10
N ASP A 33 -2.26 -1.71 19.79
CA ASP A 33 -1.32 -2.54 19.02
C ASP A 33 0.06 -1.88 18.88
N SER A 34 0.09 -0.54 18.89
CA SER A 34 1.30 0.28 18.77
C SER A 34 1.76 0.89 20.09
N GLU A 35 1.14 0.55 21.22
CA GLU A 35 1.41 1.16 22.52
C GLU A 35 2.90 1.04 22.90
N ASN A 36 3.46 -0.15 22.64
CA ASN A 36 4.86 -0.50 22.94
C ASN A 36 5.83 -0.29 21.76
N TRP A 37 5.39 0.30 20.64
CA TRP A 37 6.28 0.54 19.50
C TRP A 37 7.20 1.72 19.81
N GLY A 38 8.43 1.65 19.28
CA GLY A 38 9.37 2.76 19.36
C GLY A 38 8.83 4.01 18.66
N ILE A 39 9.25 5.18 19.13
CA ILE A 39 8.96 6.43 18.42
C ILE A 39 9.88 6.48 17.20
N ALA A 40 9.31 6.72 16.02
CA ALA A 40 10.08 6.90 14.80
C ALA A 40 11.04 8.09 14.94
N THR A 41 12.29 7.89 14.54
CA THR A 41 13.27 8.97 14.46
C THR A 41 12.90 9.97 13.36
N PRO A 42 13.32 11.24 13.46
CA PRO A 42 13.13 12.22 12.39
C PRO A 42 13.66 11.73 11.04
N GLU A 43 14.77 10.99 11.03
CA GLU A 43 15.40 10.45 9.84
C GLU A 43 14.57 9.31 9.21
N GLU A 44 13.98 8.44 10.01
CA GLU A 44 13.07 7.39 9.54
C GLU A 44 11.77 7.98 8.97
N PHE A 45 11.30 9.09 9.54
CA PHE A 45 10.05 9.72 9.13
C PHE A 45 10.21 10.73 7.98
N GLU A 46 11.40 11.30 7.77
CA GLU A 46 11.67 12.32 6.74
C GLU A 46 11.12 11.95 5.34
N PRO A 47 11.27 10.70 4.85
CA PRO A 47 10.80 10.35 3.52
C PRO A 47 9.28 10.32 3.41
N VAL A 48 8.56 10.11 4.52
CA VAL A 48 7.12 9.79 4.51
C VAL A 48 6.28 10.93 3.92
N PRO A 49 6.40 12.20 4.36
CA PRO A 49 5.64 13.30 3.75
C PRO A 49 5.92 13.51 2.26
N ARG A 50 7.16 13.26 1.82
CA ARG A 50 7.56 13.36 0.41
C ARG A 50 6.90 12.26 -0.42
N ILE A 51 6.96 11.03 0.05
CA ILE A 51 6.32 9.88 -0.60
C ILE A 51 4.80 10.05 -0.65
N CYS A 52 4.17 10.55 0.42
CA CYS A 52 2.74 10.85 0.43
C CYS A 52 2.36 11.88 -0.64
N ARG A 53 3.18 12.94 -0.82
CA ARG A 53 2.97 13.93 -1.90
C ARG A 53 3.09 13.31 -3.28
N LEU A 54 4.06 12.41 -3.51
CA LEU A 54 4.19 11.67 -4.76
C LEU A 54 2.98 10.77 -5.04
N ILE A 55 2.49 10.04 -4.03
CA ILE A 55 1.29 9.21 -4.18
C ILE A 55 0.06 10.08 -4.50
N LEU A 56 -0.10 11.21 -3.82
CA LEU A 56 -1.19 12.16 -4.08
C LEU A 56 -1.11 12.75 -5.49
N ALA A 57 0.09 13.02 -6.01
CA ALA A 57 0.30 13.50 -7.36
C ALA A 57 -0.15 12.50 -8.45
N VAL A 58 -0.23 11.19 -8.14
CA VAL A 58 -0.78 10.18 -9.07
C VAL A 58 -2.26 10.42 -9.35
N TYR A 59 -2.99 10.97 -8.38
CA TYR A 59 -4.43 11.23 -8.51
C TYR A 59 -4.75 12.48 -9.32
N GLU A 60 -3.82 13.43 -9.43
CA GLU A 60 -4.03 14.63 -10.22
C GLU A 60 -4.26 14.28 -11.69
N GLU A 61 -5.10 15.04 -12.40
CA GLU A 61 -5.23 14.92 -13.86
C GLU A 61 -4.09 15.65 -14.56
N ASP A 62 -3.76 16.84 -14.07
CA ASP A 62 -2.65 17.68 -14.54
C ASP A 62 -1.84 18.20 -13.35
N ILE A 63 -0.59 17.78 -13.25
CA ILE A 63 0.30 18.17 -12.15
C ILE A 63 0.72 19.64 -12.22
N GLN A 64 0.64 20.27 -13.40
CA GLN A 64 0.90 21.70 -13.55
C GLN A 64 -0.28 22.55 -13.08
N LYS A 65 -1.48 21.96 -13.02
CA LYS A 65 -2.71 22.59 -12.55
C LYS A 65 -3.40 21.68 -11.51
N PRO A 66 -2.76 21.48 -10.36
CA PRO A 66 -3.24 20.54 -9.38
C PRO A 66 -4.55 21.01 -8.74
N GLN A 67 -5.50 20.10 -8.57
CA GLN A 67 -6.79 20.36 -7.95
C GLN A 67 -6.76 20.17 -6.43
N TRP A 68 -5.92 19.25 -5.95
CA TRP A 68 -5.90 18.79 -4.55
C TRP A 68 -4.52 18.94 -3.91
N ALA A 69 -3.73 19.91 -4.39
CA ALA A 69 -2.41 20.18 -3.84
C ALA A 69 -2.48 20.46 -2.32
N PRO A 70 -1.60 19.85 -1.53
CA PRO A 70 -1.50 20.15 -0.10
C PRO A 70 -0.97 21.58 0.13
N ILE A 71 -1.09 22.05 1.37
CA ILE A 71 -0.53 23.35 1.77
C ILE A 71 0.98 23.37 1.46
N GLY A 72 1.43 24.36 0.67
CA GLY A 72 2.82 24.45 0.20
C GLY A 72 3.13 23.60 -1.05
N GLY A 73 2.10 23.07 -1.71
CA GLY A 73 2.18 22.36 -2.98
C GLY A 73 2.79 20.95 -2.88
N TYR A 74 2.86 20.29 -4.02
CA TYR A 74 3.46 18.97 -4.13
C TYR A 74 4.98 18.97 -3.91
N ARG A 75 5.66 20.10 -4.18
CA ARG A 75 7.13 20.20 -4.15
C ARG A 75 7.80 19.11 -5.00
N ILE A 76 7.23 18.88 -6.18
CA ILE A 76 7.63 17.90 -7.18
C ILE A 76 7.84 18.67 -8.49
N ASP A 77 8.90 18.36 -9.22
CA ASP A 77 9.15 18.96 -10.53
C ASP A 77 8.48 18.11 -11.63
N PRO A 78 7.51 18.65 -12.39
CA PRO A 78 6.88 17.93 -13.49
C PRO A 78 7.85 17.35 -14.52
N ALA A 79 9.04 17.95 -14.70
CA ALA A 79 10.04 17.49 -15.66
C ALA A 79 10.68 16.14 -15.30
N PHE A 80 10.57 15.70 -14.03
CA PHE A 80 11.17 14.45 -13.55
C PHE A 80 10.20 13.25 -13.53
N PHE A 81 8.98 13.42 -14.05
CA PHE A 81 8.11 12.27 -14.35
C PHE A 81 8.61 11.56 -15.61
N ILE A 82 9.07 10.32 -15.43
CA ILE A 82 9.52 9.46 -16.54
C ILE A 82 8.33 8.72 -17.14
N VAL A 83 7.45 8.21 -16.28
CA VAL A 83 6.26 7.46 -16.68
C VAL A 83 5.06 7.93 -15.89
N ARG A 84 3.92 8.02 -16.56
CA ARG A 84 2.60 8.25 -15.94
C ARG A 84 1.58 7.40 -16.68
N LYS A 85 1.00 6.43 -15.98
CA LYS A 85 0.03 5.47 -16.52
C LYS A 85 -1.32 5.73 -15.88
N LYS A 86 -2.33 5.97 -16.72
CA LYS A 86 -3.73 6.04 -16.35
C LYS A 86 -4.41 4.70 -16.58
N TYR A 87 -5.70 4.60 -16.25
CA TYR A 87 -6.48 3.37 -16.41
C TYR A 87 -6.50 2.86 -17.85
N GLU A 88 -6.48 3.79 -18.81
CA GLU A 88 -6.48 3.49 -20.24
C GLU A 88 -5.18 2.78 -20.64
N ASP A 89 -4.05 3.18 -20.05
CA ASP A 89 -2.74 2.57 -20.30
C ASP A 89 -2.58 1.21 -19.60
N THR A 90 -3.13 1.06 -18.38
CA THR A 90 -3.04 -0.19 -17.61
C THR A 90 -4.08 -1.22 -18.01
N GLN A 91 -5.07 -0.84 -18.84
CA GLN A 91 -6.23 -1.65 -19.21
C GLN A 91 -6.96 -2.23 -17.97
N GLY A 92 -6.95 -1.49 -16.87
CA GLY A 92 -7.57 -1.90 -15.60
C GLY A 92 -6.89 -3.05 -14.88
N ARG A 93 -5.66 -3.45 -15.25
CA ARG A 93 -4.93 -4.52 -14.53
C ARG A 93 -4.29 -4.05 -13.24
N VAL A 94 -3.99 -2.75 -13.16
CA VAL A 94 -3.33 -2.08 -12.05
C VAL A 94 -3.94 -0.68 -11.92
N PRO A 95 -4.11 -0.16 -10.68
CA PRO A 95 -4.41 1.25 -10.49
C PRO A 95 -3.37 2.16 -11.18
N PRO A 96 -3.73 3.41 -11.52
CA PRO A 96 -2.80 4.39 -12.06
C PRO A 96 -1.53 4.49 -11.23
N TYR A 97 -0.40 4.69 -11.90
CA TYR A 97 0.89 4.84 -11.25
C TYR A 97 1.82 5.76 -12.05
N VAL A 98 2.88 6.19 -11.38
CA VAL A 98 3.94 7.02 -11.96
C VAL A 98 5.31 6.46 -11.62
N ILE A 99 6.29 6.76 -12.47
CA ILE A 99 7.71 6.64 -12.15
C ILE A 99 8.28 8.05 -12.13
N TYR A 100 8.81 8.44 -10.98
CA TYR A 100 9.39 9.75 -10.72
C TYR A 100 10.86 9.63 -10.36
N LEU A 101 11.70 10.45 -10.98
CA LEU A 101 13.13 10.51 -10.72
C LEU A 101 13.45 11.62 -9.71
N ASP A 102 13.61 11.25 -8.44
CA ASP A 102 13.90 12.20 -7.36
C ASP A 102 15.41 12.40 -7.22
N HIS A 103 15.95 13.31 -8.04
CA HIS A 103 17.36 13.68 -7.97
C HIS A 103 17.78 14.26 -6.62
N GLY A 104 16.87 14.95 -5.90
CA GLY A 104 17.18 15.56 -4.61
C GLY A 104 17.47 14.54 -3.52
N ASN A 105 16.88 13.35 -3.62
CA ASN A 105 17.02 12.28 -2.64
C ASN A 105 17.75 11.05 -3.20
N HIS A 106 18.30 11.15 -4.41
CA HIS A 106 18.91 10.03 -5.13
C HIS A 106 17.98 8.81 -5.15
N ASP A 107 16.72 8.99 -5.55
CA ASP A 107 15.68 7.97 -5.46
C ASP A 107 14.89 7.85 -6.77
N ILE A 108 14.55 6.62 -7.15
CA ILE A 108 13.62 6.32 -8.24
C ILE A 108 12.35 5.82 -7.58
N VAL A 109 11.28 6.61 -7.67
CA VAL A 109 10.03 6.32 -6.97
C VAL A 109 8.96 5.84 -7.95
N LEU A 110 8.48 4.61 -7.77
CA LEU A 110 7.29 4.11 -8.45
C LEU A 110 6.11 4.20 -7.48
N ALA A 111 5.23 5.18 -7.70
CA ALA A 111 4.09 5.44 -6.83
C ALA A 111 2.77 4.98 -7.48
N VAL A 112 2.01 4.16 -6.76
CA VAL A 112 0.73 3.57 -7.20
C VAL A 112 -0.43 4.17 -6.43
N SER A 113 -1.45 4.62 -7.16
CA SER A 113 -2.69 5.13 -6.57
C SER A 113 -3.53 4.01 -5.93
N GLY A 114 -4.42 4.40 -5.03
CA GLY A 114 -5.39 3.51 -4.38
C GLY A 114 -6.64 3.26 -5.22
N LEU A 115 -7.61 2.59 -4.59
CA LEU A 115 -8.90 2.24 -5.19
C LEU A 115 -9.66 3.52 -5.63
N ASN A 116 -10.12 3.53 -6.87
CA ASN A 116 -11.13 4.47 -7.33
C ASN A 116 -12.52 3.80 -7.29
N LEU A 117 -13.44 4.36 -6.49
CA LEU A 117 -14.79 3.80 -6.29
C LEU A 117 -15.62 3.74 -7.58
N ALA A 118 -15.30 4.55 -8.58
CA ALA A 118 -15.98 4.52 -9.89
C ALA A 118 -15.41 3.46 -10.85
N LYS A 119 -14.29 2.81 -10.50
CA LYS A 119 -13.56 1.91 -11.41
C LYS A 119 -13.72 0.45 -10.98
N VAL A 120 -14.57 -0.27 -11.71
CA VAL A 120 -14.84 -1.71 -11.51
C VAL A 120 -13.55 -2.56 -11.55
N SER A 121 -12.57 -2.15 -12.36
CA SER A 121 -11.28 -2.82 -12.47
C SER A 121 -10.53 -2.93 -11.13
N ASP A 122 -10.59 -1.89 -10.29
CA ASP A 122 -9.89 -1.88 -9.01
C ASP A 122 -10.52 -2.87 -8.02
N TYR A 123 -11.85 -2.97 -8.06
CA TYR A 123 -12.57 -4.00 -7.31
C TYR A 123 -12.23 -5.40 -7.81
N ALA A 124 -12.04 -5.59 -9.13
CA ALA A 124 -11.65 -6.89 -9.68
C ALA A 124 -10.27 -7.33 -9.18
N VAL A 125 -9.32 -6.41 -9.04
CA VAL A 125 -8.00 -6.68 -8.44
C VAL A 125 -8.14 -7.15 -6.98
N LEU A 126 -8.98 -6.49 -6.18
CA LEU A 126 -9.26 -6.89 -4.80
C LEU A 126 -10.02 -8.22 -4.69
N TRP A 127 -10.97 -8.45 -5.61
CA TRP A 127 -11.82 -9.64 -5.56
C TRP A 127 -11.05 -10.91 -5.93
N ASP A 128 -10.00 -10.81 -6.75
CA ASP A 128 -9.11 -11.91 -7.11
C ASP A 128 -8.16 -12.28 -5.95
N ASN A 129 -8.67 -12.57 -4.75
CA ASN A 129 -7.83 -12.87 -3.59
C ASN A 129 -7.42 -14.35 -3.51
N ARG A 130 -8.19 -15.28 -4.12
CA ARG A 130 -8.00 -16.74 -3.98
C ARG A 130 -7.61 -17.15 -2.54
N LEU A 131 -8.32 -16.60 -1.55
CA LEU A 131 -8.15 -16.70 -0.09
C LEU A 131 -7.05 -17.69 0.38
N GLY A 132 -5.79 -17.24 0.42
CA GLY A 132 -4.69 -18.03 0.99
C GLY A 132 -4.26 -19.26 0.17
N GLN A 133 -4.59 -19.33 -1.12
CA GLN A 133 -4.15 -20.42 -2.00
C GLN A 133 -2.92 -20.03 -2.83
N ARG A 134 -2.66 -18.74 -3.03
CA ARG A 134 -1.52 -18.28 -3.81
C ARG A 134 -0.27 -18.24 -2.94
N LYS A 135 0.58 -19.26 -3.09
CA LYS A 135 1.90 -19.32 -2.45
C LYS A 135 2.91 -18.49 -3.23
N PHE A 136 3.75 -17.75 -2.52
CA PHE A 136 4.90 -17.02 -3.07
C PHE A 136 5.97 -16.87 -1.99
N ASP A 137 7.24 -17.09 -2.33
CA ASP A 137 8.39 -17.01 -1.41
C ASP A 137 8.16 -17.73 -0.05
N GLY A 138 7.53 -18.90 -0.05
CA GLY A 138 7.27 -19.67 1.17
C GLY A 138 6.20 -19.07 2.11
N GLY A 139 5.43 -18.07 1.67
CA GLY A 139 4.22 -17.61 2.35
C GLY A 139 3.04 -17.51 1.39
N TYR A 140 2.00 -16.78 1.82
CA TYR A 140 0.77 -16.57 1.05
C TYR A 140 0.62 -15.10 0.71
N VAL A 141 0.17 -14.84 -0.51
CA VAL A 141 -0.04 -13.48 -1.02
C VAL A 141 -1.40 -13.34 -1.66
N HIS A 142 -1.91 -12.12 -1.71
CA HIS A 142 -3.14 -11.80 -2.41
C HIS A 142 -2.94 -11.95 -3.93
N ASN A 143 -3.74 -12.79 -4.59
CA ASN A 143 -3.49 -13.18 -5.96
C ASN A 143 -3.60 -12.02 -6.98
N GLY A 144 -4.62 -11.18 -6.87
CA GLY A 144 -4.84 -10.03 -7.75
C GLY A 144 -3.76 -8.97 -7.58
N LEU A 145 -3.39 -8.63 -6.34
CA LEU A 145 -2.31 -7.71 -6.05
C LEU A 145 -0.95 -8.24 -6.55
N LEU A 146 -0.68 -9.55 -6.44
CA LEU A 146 0.53 -10.15 -6.99
C LEU A 146 0.56 -10.07 -8.52
N LYS A 147 -0.57 -10.34 -9.19
CA LYS A 147 -0.68 -10.19 -10.65
C LYS A 147 -0.47 -8.76 -11.09
N ALA A 148 -1.05 -7.80 -10.37
CA ALA A 148 -0.87 -6.38 -10.62
C ALA A 148 0.61 -5.98 -10.47
N ALA A 149 1.27 -6.42 -9.39
CA ALA A 149 2.69 -6.21 -9.17
C ALA A 149 3.55 -6.80 -10.29
N GLY A 150 3.30 -8.06 -10.68
CA GLY A 150 4.00 -8.70 -11.80
C GLY A 150 3.80 -7.95 -13.12
N TRP A 151 2.58 -7.47 -13.38
CA TRP A 151 2.28 -6.68 -14.58
C TRP A 151 3.06 -5.36 -14.62
N VAL A 152 3.15 -4.64 -13.50
CA VAL A 152 3.96 -3.42 -13.42
C VAL A 152 5.43 -3.72 -13.68
N LEU A 153 5.97 -4.76 -13.03
CA LEU A 153 7.37 -5.14 -13.24
C LEU A 153 7.64 -5.48 -14.70
N ASP A 154 6.76 -6.25 -15.35
CA ASP A 154 6.96 -6.62 -16.75
C ASP A 154 6.84 -5.43 -17.70
N ALA A 155 5.93 -4.49 -17.42
CA ALA A 155 5.75 -3.29 -18.23
C ALA A 155 6.91 -2.30 -18.10
N GLU A 156 7.49 -2.16 -16.90
CA GLU A 156 8.45 -1.11 -16.59
C GLU A 156 9.86 -1.64 -16.29
N CYS A 157 10.12 -2.93 -16.49
CA CYS A 157 11.42 -3.58 -16.22
C CYS A 157 12.58 -2.83 -16.88
N GLU A 158 12.45 -2.56 -18.18
CA GLU A 158 13.49 -1.90 -18.97
C GLU A 158 13.65 -0.44 -18.55
N THR A 159 12.54 0.27 -18.34
CA THR A 159 12.56 1.66 -17.85
C THR A 159 13.32 1.75 -16.53
N LEU A 160 12.99 0.90 -15.56
CA LEU A 160 13.63 0.89 -14.24
C LEU A 160 15.10 0.50 -14.34
N ARG A 161 15.44 -0.49 -15.18
CA ARG A 161 16.81 -0.93 -15.42
C ARG A 161 17.67 0.21 -15.99
N GLU A 162 17.18 0.88 -17.03
CA GLU A 162 17.88 2.03 -17.63
C GLU A 162 18.06 3.18 -16.64
N LEU A 163 17.04 3.48 -15.82
CA LEU A 163 17.14 4.54 -14.82
C LEU A 163 18.19 4.21 -13.75
N LEU A 164 18.25 2.95 -13.31
CA LEU A 164 19.24 2.47 -12.34
C LEU A 164 20.66 2.47 -12.92
N GLU A 165 20.82 2.14 -14.20
CA GLU A 165 22.10 2.19 -14.91
C GLU A 165 22.58 3.64 -15.11
N LYS A 166 21.68 4.56 -15.50
CA LYS A 166 21.99 5.99 -15.69
C LYS A 166 22.27 6.71 -14.37
N ASN A 167 21.71 6.25 -13.26
CA ASN A 167 21.81 6.88 -11.94
C ASN A 167 22.39 5.91 -10.90
N PRO A 168 23.70 5.59 -10.99
CA PRO A 168 24.34 4.69 -10.05
C PRO A 168 24.25 5.25 -8.62
N GLY A 169 23.94 4.38 -7.67
CA GLY A 169 23.77 4.74 -6.25
C GLY A 169 22.35 5.10 -5.84
N TYR A 170 21.42 5.33 -6.78
CA TYR A 170 20.05 5.72 -6.42
C TYR A 170 19.28 4.59 -5.73
N THR A 171 18.40 4.88 -4.79
CA THR A 171 17.48 3.88 -4.26
C THR A 171 16.33 3.63 -5.24
N LEU A 172 15.69 2.46 -5.12
CA LEU A 172 14.46 2.12 -5.82
C LEU A 172 13.35 2.00 -4.79
N THR A 173 12.41 2.93 -4.82
CA THR A 173 11.35 3.03 -3.83
C THR A 173 10.00 2.77 -4.47
N PHE A 174 9.29 1.76 -3.96
CA PHE A 174 7.90 1.50 -4.31
C PHE A 174 6.99 2.18 -3.30
N ALA A 175 5.98 2.89 -3.76
CA ALA A 175 5.09 3.61 -2.88
C ALA A 175 3.64 3.36 -3.30
N GLY A 176 2.73 3.31 -2.33
CA GLY A 176 1.33 3.24 -2.69
C GLY A 176 0.39 3.46 -1.53
N HIS A 177 -0.82 3.89 -1.87
CA HIS A 177 -1.88 4.17 -0.91
C HIS A 177 -3.01 3.13 -1.03
N SER A 178 -3.51 2.63 0.10
CA SER A 178 -4.66 1.70 0.14
C SER A 178 -4.45 0.51 -0.82
N LEU A 179 -5.27 0.35 -1.86
CA LEU A 179 -5.08 -0.69 -2.88
C LEU A 179 -3.66 -0.68 -3.49
N GLY A 180 -3.16 0.51 -3.84
CA GLY A 180 -1.84 0.69 -4.43
C GLY A 180 -0.72 0.32 -3.47
N SER A 181 -0.93 0.41 -2.16
CA SER A 181 0.04 -0.03 -1.16
C SER A 181 0.28 -1.54 -1.28
N GLY A 182 -0.79 -2.32 -1.53
CA GLY A 182 -0.70 -3.76 -1.67
C GLY A 182 0.07 -4.16 -2.93
N VAL A 183 -0.13 -3.41 -4.02
CA VAL A 183 0.63 -3.55 -5.26
C VAL A 183 2.10 -3.19 -5.01
N ALA A 184 2.40 -2.04 -4.40
CA ALA A 184 3.76 -1.59 -4.11
C ALA A 184 4.52 -2.55 -3.18
N SER A 185 3.86 -3.05 -2.13
CA SER A 185 4.44 -4.05 -1.23
C SER A 185 4.78 -5.34 -1.97
N LEU A 186 3.85 -5.92 -2.72
CA LEU A 186 4.13 -7.16 -3.46
C LEU A 186 5.12 -6.95 -4.62
N LEU A 187 5.12 -5.77 -5.25
CA LEU A 187 6.11 -5.41 -6.25
C LEU A 187 7.52 -5.40 -5.66
N SER A 188 7.70 -4.84 -4.47
CA SER A 188 8.99 -4.89 -3.78
C SER A 188 9.44 -6.33 -3.48
N VAL A 189 8.53 -7.21 -3.05
CA VAL A 189 8.83 -8.64 -2.82
C VAL A 189 9.25 -9.31 -4.14
N VAL A 190 8.50 -9.10 -5.23
CA VAL A 190 8.82 -9.67 -6.54
C VAL A 190 10.18 -9.16 -7.03
N VAL A 191 10.46 -7.86 -6.90
CA VAL A 191 11.73 -7.26 -7.32
C VAL A 191 12.90 -7.79 -6.49
N VAL A 192 12.76 -7.93 -5.17
CA VAL A 192 13.80 -8.49 -4.30
C VAL A 192 14.10 -9.96 -4.64
N GLN A 193 13.10 -10.71 -5.11
CA GLN A 193 13.28 -12.10 -5.58
C GLN A 193 13.87 -12.18 -7.00
N ASN A 194 13.75 -11.13 -7.81
CA ASN A 194 14.19 -11.11 -9.21
C ASN A 194 15.15 -9.93 -9.48
N ARG A 195 16.13 -9.71 -8.58
CA ARG A 195 17.05 -8.55 -8.64
C ARG A 195 17.94 -8.56 -9.87
N ASP A 196 18.20 -9.74 -10.43
CA ASP A 196 18.91 -9.95 -11.68
C ASP A 196 18.24 -9.24 -12.86
N ARG A 197 16.91 -9.12 -12.86
CA ARG A 197 16.16 -8.39 -13.89
C ARG A 197 16.42 -6.88 -13.88
N LEU A 198 16.89 -6.32 -12.76
CA LEU A 198 17.16 -4.89 -12.58
C LEU A 198 18.65 -4.62 -12.30
N GLY A 199 19.54 -5.37 -12.96
CA GLY A 199 20.98 -5.12 -12.88
C GLY A 199 21.61 -5.53 -11.55
N ASN A 200 21.07 -6.55 -10.88
CA ASN A 200 21.55 -7.05 -9.59
C ASN A 200 21.58 -6.00 -8.47
N LEU A 201 20.51 -5.19 -8.40
CA LEU A 201 20.36 -4.18 -7.35
C LEU A 201 20.53 -4.79 -5.94
N GLU A 202 21.29 -4.10 -5.10
CA GLU A 202 21.48 -4.51 -3.71
C GLU A 202 20.14 -4.40 -2.95
N ARG A 203 19.80 -5.41 -2.14
CA ARG A 203 18.53 -5.45 -1.39
C ARG A 203 18.31 -4.18 -0.55
N LYS A 204 19.35 -3.65 0.09
CA LYS A 204 19.30 -2.42 0.92
C LYS A 204 18.92 -1.15 0.15
N ARG A 205 19.04 -1.15 -1.18
CA ARG A 205 18.64 -0.03 -2.04
C ARG A 205 17.18 -0.11 -2.45
N ILE A 206 16.48 -1.20 -2.15
CA ILE A 206 15.06 -1.39 -2.45
C ILE A 206 14.27 -1.05 -1.20
N ARG A 207 13.28 -0.16 -1.34
CA ARG A 207 12.38 0.25 -0.25
C ARG A 207 10.94 0.21 -0.73
N SER A 208 10.03 0.07 0.22
CA SER A 208 8.60 0.20 -0.03
C SER A 208 7.94 1.01 1.09
N PHE A 209 7.04 1.91 0.71
CA PHE A 209 6.22 2.71 1.63
C PHE A 209 4.75 2.43 1.34
N ALA A 210 4.15 1.65 2.23
CA ALA A 210 2.76 1.23 2.14
C ALA A 210 1.91 2.13 3.04
N VAL A 211 1.32 3.17 2.43
CA VAL A 211 0.48 4.14 3.14
C VAL A 211 -0.94 3.58 3.24
N ALA A 212 -1.49 3.56 4.45
CA ALA A 212 -2.80 3.04 4.76
C ALA A 212 -3.03 1.61 4.21
N PRO A 213 -2.18 0.64 4.61
CA PRO A 213 -1.99 -0.55 3.82
C PRO A 213 -3.13 -1.55 3.84
N VAL A 214 -3.36 -2.20 2.70
CA VAL A 214 -4.20 -3.40 2.61
C VAL A 214 -3.43 -4.65 3.03
N ARG A 215 -4.13 -5.65 3.59
CA ARG A 215 -3.55 -6.96 3.87
C ARG A 215 -3.27 -7.69 2.55
N CYS A 216 -2.01 -7.77 2.16
CA CYS A 216 -1.59 -8.33 0.87
C CYS A 216 -0.71 -9.60 0.98
N MET A 217 -0.20 -9.93 2.17
CA MET A 217 0.65 -11.10 2.40
C MET A 217 0.49 -11.69 3.81
N SER A 218 0.96 -12.92 4.00
CA SER A 218 0.98 -13.60 5.29
C SER A 218 2.02 -13.00 6.23
N LEU A 219 1.81 -13.18 7.54
CA LEU A 219 2.66 -12.62 8.59
C LEU A 219 4.14 -13.02 8.43
N ASN A 220 4.43 -14.26 8.03
CA ASN A 220 5.81 -14.70 7.82
C ASN A 220 6.52 -13.95 6.69
N LEU A 221 5.80 -13.52 5.64
CA LEU A 221 6.35 -12.67 4.60
C LEU A 221 6.51 -11.24 5.11
N ALA A 222 5.51 -10.70 5.80
CA ALA A 222 5.59 -9.36 6.37
C ALA A 222 6.83 -9.20 7.27
N VAL A 223 7.11 -10.19 8.14
CA VAL A 223 8.31 -10.21 8.98
C VAL A 223 9.59 -10.37 8.16
N ARG A 224 9.60 -11.24 7.13
CA ARG A 224 10.78 -11.45 6.27
C ARG A 224 11.19 -10.22 5.46
N TYR A 225 10.22 -9.37 5.10
CA TYR A 225 10.44 -8.16 4.30
C TYR A 225 10.33 -6.86 5.12
N ALA A 226 10.39 -6.96 6.45
CA ALA A 226 10.32 -5.79 7.34
C ALA A 226 11.50 -4.82 7.15
N ASP A 227 12.62 -5.28 6.58
CA ASP A 227 13.76 -4.44 6.19
C ASP A 227 13.53 -3.63 4.90
N VAL A 228 12.52 -4.01 4.12
CA VAL A 228 12.20 -3.41 2.82
C VAL A 228 10.89 -2.61 2.89
N ILE A 229 9.87 -3.13 3.57
CA ILE A 229 8.49 -2.61 3.52
C ILE A 229 8.15 -1.87 4.81
N ASN A 230 7.97 -0.56 4.68
CA ASN A 230 7.53 0.34 5.75
C ASN A 230 6.01 0.54 5.63
N SER A 231 5.27 0.23 6.70
CA SER A 231 3.82 0.40 6.75
C SER A 231 3.46 1.66 7.52
N ILE A 232 2.76 2.59 6.88
CA ILE A 232 2.37 3.87 7.49
C ILE A 232 0.87 3.87 7.72
N VAL A 233 0.47 3.87 8.99
CA VAL A 233 -0.95 3.92 9.39
C VAL A 233 -1.20 5.22 10.13
N LEU A 234 -2.03 6.09 9.56
CA LEU A 234 -2.53 7.26 10.29
C LEU A 234 -3.69 6.83 11.19
N GLN A 235 -3.68 7.23 12.47
CA GLN A 235 -4.72 6.84 13.43
C GLN A 235 -6.16 7.19 12.96
N ALA A 236 -6.34 8.25 12.17
CA ALA A 236 -7.64 8.62 11.60
C ALA A 236 -8.13 7.70 10.45
N TRP A 237 -7.26 6.91 9.83
CA TRP A 237 -7.62 6.04 8.69
C TRP A 237 -8.61 4.92 9.08
N PHE A 238 -8.62 4.52 10.35
CA PHE A 238 -9.56 3.52 10.87
C PHE A 238 -11.03 3.95 10.74
N MET A 239 -11.32 5.26 10.64
CA MET A 239 -12.68 5.80 10.58
C MET A 239 -13.43 5.53 9.26
N PHE A 240 -12.73 5.32 8.14
CA PHE A 240 -13.38 5.24 6.81
C PHE A 240 -13.59 3.82 6.26
N PHE A 241 -12.85 2.82 6.75
CA PHE A 241 -12.97 1.42 6.27
C PHE A 241 -13.72 0.48 7.22
N LEU A 242 -14.17 0.96 8.39
CA LEU A 242 -15.09 0.25 9.30
C LEU A 242 -16.14 1.27 9.79
N PRO A 243 -17.44 0.94 9.77
CA PRO A 243 -18.46 1.90 10.16
C PRO A 243 -18.35 2.18 11.67
N VAL A 244 -18.34 3.48 12.01
CA VAL A 244 -18.55 4.07 13.34
C VAL A 244 -17.37 3.96 14.33
N CYS A 245 -16.64 5.07 14.53
CA CYS A 245 -16.50 5.71 15.84
C CYS A 245 -15.83 7.09 15.74
N SER A 246 -16.44 8.10 16.35
CA SER A 246 -15.95 9.48 16.46
C SER A 246 -15.26 9.69 17.80
N GLN A 247 -13.94 9.83 17.81
CA GLN A 247 -13.23 10.62 18.83
C GLN A 247 -11.83 10.97 18.36
N VAL A 248 -11.63 12.27 18.13
CA VAL A 248 -10.35 12.87 17.73
C VAL A 248 -9.50 13.05 18.99
N TYR A 249 -8.37 12.36 19.07
CA TYR A 249 -7.24 12.80 19.87
C TYR A 249 -6.07 13.08 18.92
N PRO A 250 -5.43 14.26 19.00
CA PRO A 250 -4.12 14.41 18.40
C PRO A 250 -3.16 13.56 19.24
N ASP A 251 -2.34 12.71 18.64
CA ASP A 251 -0.90 12.65 18.94
C ASP A 251 -0.18 11.42 18.36
N LEU A 252 0.95 11.73 17.71
CA LEU A 252 2.10 10.92 17.31
C LEU A 252 1.89 9.68 16.44
N LEU A 253 2.40 9.77 15.20
CA LEU A 253 2.69 8.63 14.33
C LEU A 253 3.78 7.75 14.95
N LYS A 254 3.44 6.49 15.21
CA LYS A 254 4.37 5.41 15.51
C LYS A 254 4.56 4.60 14.22
N LEU A 255 5.81 4.34 13.84
CA LEU A 255 6.17 3.46 12.71
C LEU A 255 6.59 2.09 13.23
#